data_AF-A0A0L7R3J5-F1
#
_entry.id   AF-A0A0L7R3J5-F1
#
_cell.length_a   1.000
_cell.length_b   1.000
_cell.length_c   1.000
_cell.angle_alpha   90.00
_cell.angle_beta   90.00
_cell.angle_gamma   90.00
#
_symmetry.space_group_name_H-M   'P 1'
#
loop_
_entity.id
_entity.type
_entity.pdbx_description
1 polymer ?
#
loop_
_entity_poly.entity_id
_entity_poly.type
_entity_poly.pdbx_seq_one_letter_code
_entity_poly.pdbx_strand_id
1 'polypeptide(L)'
;MLVLFETPAGYAIFKLLDENKLAEVENLYHDFETPEAANKIVKLKHFEKFVDTTEALAATTAAVEGKLCKSLKKILKKYCNELQEQLAVADAKLGNAIKDKLSLSCISNTAIQELMRCIRSQIDSLLAGLPKKEMTAMALGLAHSLSRYKLKFSPDKIDTMIIQAVCLLDDLDKELNNYVMRCREWYGWHFPELGKIVTDNIAFVKIVKIIGTRENTINSDLSDILPEDVEEKVKEAAEISMGTEISEDDILNIQHLCDQVIEISQYRSQLYDYLKARMMAMAPNLTVLVGELVGARLISHAGSLINLAKHPASTVQILGAEKALFRALKTKKDTPKYGLIYHAQLVGQSSTKNKGKMSRMLAAKASLATRIDALGEDGSFDFGAEHKAKLESRLRILEEGNLRRISGTGKAKAKFEKYHTKREYMQYPTAADTTLPSGKRRHSEIEDKKPLIEDITKLDEEIQKKKKKKEMSDDTEDSITQQIIQPEEETTPILKKKKKKIKVEETVGDNTEGSIKVEKEEKAVEIGSEASGEQIKKKKKKKDKQELKIKEEFQEIEETVVPDEENTEKVISEKRKKKKKKSQDE
;
A
#
# COMPACT_ATOMS: atom_id res chain seq x y z
N MET A 1 -16.26 54.92 17.52
CA MET A 1 -15.64 53.95 16.58
C MET A 1 -16.08 52.52 16.90
N LEU A 2 -16.30 51.68 15.89
CA LEU A 2 -16.57 50.24 16.05
C LEU A 2 -15.32 49.42 15.75
N VAL A 3 -15.15 48.29 16.42
CA VAL A 3 -14.01 47.39 16.25
C VAL A 3 -14.52 46.01 15.86
N LEU A 4 -14.12 45.51 14.69
CA LEU A 4 -14.44 44.16 14.23
C LEU A 4 -13.35 43.18 14.69
N PHE A 5 -13.69 42.28 15.59
CA PHE A 5 -12.79 41.24 16.08
C PHE A 5 -13.24 39.85 15.60
N GLU A 6 -12.33 39.14 14.96
CA GLU A 6 -12.58 37.79 14.45
C GLU A 6 -12.12 36.75 15.47
N THR A 7 -13.01 35.81 15.79
CA THR A 7 -12.69 34.67 16.68
C THR A 7 -13.00 33.35 15.98
N PRO A 8 -12.39 32.23 16.41
CA PRO A 8 -12.74 30.90 15.89
C PRO A 8 -14.22 30.54 16.07
N ALA A 9 -14.90 31.12 17.06
CA ALA A 9 -16.30 30.88 17.36
C ALA A 9 -17.26 31.79 16.60
N GLY A 10 -16.80 32.93 16.06
CA GLY A 10 -17.69 33.94 15.52
C GLY A 10 -17.08 35.32 15.33
N TYR A 11 -17.92 36.28 14.96
CA TYR A 11 -17.55 37.68 14.81
C TYR A 11 -18.04 38.49 16.02
N ALA A 12 -17.12 39.20 16.67
CA ALA A 12 -17.42 40.13 17.74
C ALA A 12 -17.33 41.57 17.21
N ILE A 13 -18.34 42.39 17.50
CA ILE A 13 -18.32 43.83 17.26
C ILE A 13 -18.25 44.51 18.61
N PHE A 14 -17.16 45.21 18.85
CA PHE A 14 -16.99 46.04 20.02
C PHE A 14 -17.22 47.52 19.69
N LYS A 15 -17.79 48.27 20.64
CA LYS A 15 -17.85 49.72 20.59
C LYS A 15 -16.72 50.27 21.46
N LEU A 16 -15.85 51.09 20.86
CA LEU A 16 -14.85 51.84 21.60
C LEU A 16 -15.51 53.09 22.19
N LEU A 17 -15.38 53.26 23.50
CA LEU A 17 -15.96 54.40 24.23
C LEU A 17 -15.01 55.59 24.32
N ASP A 18 -13.71 55.32 24.50
CA ASP A 18 -12.68 56.35 24.64
C ASP A 18 -11.75 56.38 23.43
N GLU A 19 -12.00 57.28 22.48
CA GLU A 19 -11.18 57.42 21.26
C GLU A 19 -9.84 58.11 21.52
N ASN A 20 -9.74 58.97 22.54
CA ASN A 20 -8.52 59.71 22.89
C ASN A 20 -7.35 58.80 23.28
N LYS A 21 -7.64 57.61 23.81
CA LYS A 21 -6.63 56.62 24.22
C LYS A 21 -5.95 55.92 23.04
N LEU A 22 -6.47 56.06 21.81
CA LEU A 22 -5.80 55.56 20.60
C LEU A 22 -4.59 56.41 20.20
N ALA A 23 -4.47 57.64 20.72
CA ALA A 23 -3.31 58.50 20.46
C ALA A 23 -2.08 58.08 21.27
N GLU A 24 -2.27 57.49 22.45
CA GLU A 24 -1.22 56.99 23.35
C GLU A 24 -1.03 55.47 23.21
N VAL A 25 -0.47 55.04 22.08
CA VAL A 25 -0.32 53.62 21.73
C VAL A 25 0.55 52.84 22.73
N GLU A 26 1.55 53.50 23.35
CA GLU A 26 2.52 52.85 24.23
C GLU A 26 1.94 52.43 25.60
N ASN A 27 0.90 53.13 26.09
CA ASN A 27 0.33 52.90 27.42
C ASN A 27 -0.93 52.02 27.40
N LEU A 28 -1.46 51.68 26.22
CA LEU A 28 -2.74 50.99 26.07
C LEU A 28 -2.78 49.62 26.77
N TYR A 29 -1.64 48.96 26.95
CA TYR A 29 -1.59 47.65 27.62
C TYR A 29 -1.96 47.72 29.12
N HIS A 30 -1.50 48.74 29.85
CA HIS A 30 -1.77 48.87 31.30
C HIS A 30 -3.25 49.01 31.60
N ASP A 31 -3.99 49.62 30.69
CA ASP A 31 -5.43 49.80 30.75
C ASP A 31 -6.23 48.50 30.56
N PHE A 32 -5.60 47.42 30.05
CA PHE A 32 -6.24 46.12 29.80
C PHE A 32 -5.75 45.00 30.73
N GLU A 33 -4.95 45.31 31.75
CA GLU A 33 -4.51 44.34 32.77
C GLU A 33 -5.68 43.82 33.62
N THR A 34 -6.69 44.66 33.87
CA THR A 34 -7.88 44.27 34.64
C THR A 34 -9.14 44.20 33.77
N PRO A 35 -10.03 43.23 33.99
CA PRO A 35 -11.29 43.10 33.24
C PRO A 35 -12.18 44.34 33.36
N GLU A 36 -12.15 44.99 34.51
CA GLU A 36 -12.96 46.18 34.79
C GLU A 36 -12.47 47.41 34.02
N ALA A 37 -11.15 47.58 33.89
CA ALA A 37 -10.57 48.66 33.10
C ALA A 37 -10.81 48.45 31.60
N ALA A 38 -10.67 47.20 31.12
CA ALA A 38 -10.99 46.86 29.73
C ALA A 38 -12.45 47.16 29.36
N ASN A 39 -13.41 46.85 30.24
CA ASN A 39 -14.84 47.13 30.02
C ASN A 39 -15.20 48.63 30.01
N LYS A 40 -14.36 49.49 30.59
CA LYS A 40 -14.54 50.96 30.50
C LYS A 40 -14.18 51.47 29.12
N ILE A 41 -13.19 50.85 28.46
CA ILE A 41 -12.67 51.29 27.16
C ILE A 41 -13.45 50.65 26.02
N VAL A 42 -13.72 49.35 26.13
CA VAL A 42 -14.31 48.52 25.07
C VAL A 42 -15.54 47.81 25.62
N LYS A 43 -16.70 47.99 24.98
CA LYS A 43 -17.92 47.24 25.30
C LYS A 43 -18.37 46.40 24.12
N LEU A 44 -18.78 45.16 24.39
CA LEU A 44 -19.36 44.29 23.38
C LEU A 44 -20.72 44.85 22.92
N LYS A 45 -20.85 45.15 21.63
CA LYS A 45 -22.12 45.59 21.01
C LYS A 45 -22.93 44.39 20.55
N HIS A 46 -22.27 43.45 19.86
CA HIS A 46 -22.90 42.23 19.37
C HIS A 46 -21.85 41.13 19.17
N PHE A 47 -22.23 39.89 19.44
CA PHE A 47 -21.44 38.71 19.11
C PHE A 47 -22.29 37.76 18.27
N GLU A 48 -21.85 37.50 17.04
CA GLU A 48 -22.47 36.51 16.17
C GLU A 48 -21.65 35.22 16.23
N LYS A 49 -22.23 34.18 16.83
CA LYS A 49 -21.64 32.84 16.87
C LYS A 49 -21.88 32.13 15.53
N PHE A 50 -20.87 31.42 15.02
CA PHE A 50 -21.05 30.53 13.88
C PHE A 50 -21.93 29.34 14.25
N VAL A 51 -22.81 28.94 13.34
CA VAL A 51 -23.72 27.80 13.57
C VAL A 51 -22.95 26.49 13.43
N ASP A 52 -22.15 26.37 12.38
CA ASP A 52 -21.43 25.15 12.02
C ASP A 52 -19.93 25.40 11.73
N THR A 53 -19.14 24.34 11.85
CA THR A 53 -17.70 24.34 11.49
C THR A 53 -17.47 24.63 10.01
N THR A 54 -18.41 24.29 9.13
CA THR A 54 -18.35 24.56 7.69
C THR A 54 -18.51 26.05 7.41
N GLU A 55 -19.39 26.74 8.12
CA GLU A 55 -19.54 28.19 8.05
C GLU A 55 -18.28 28.88 8.57
N ALA A 56 -17.73 28.42 9.69
CA ALA A 56 -16.48 28.93 10.25
C ALA A 56 -15.30 28.74 9.27
N LEU A 57 -15.21 27.59 8.59
CA LEU A 57 -14.21 27.34 7.55
C LEU A 57 -14.39 28.25 6.34
N ALA A 58 -15.63 28.44 5.87
CA ALA A 58 -15.93 29.34 4.75
C ALA A 58 -15.60 30.80 5.09
N ALA A 59 -15.92 31.23 6.31
CA ALA A 59 -15.56 32.54 6.84
C ALA A 59 -14.04 32.73 6.92
N THR A 60 -13.31 31.74 7.45
CA THR A 60 -11.85 31.79 7.62
C THR A 60 -11.12 31.75 6.28
N THR A 61 -11.55 30.91 5.34
CA THR A 61 -10.99 30.86 3.99
C THR A 61 -11.21 32.17 3.25
N ALA A 62 -12.41 32.76 3.35
CA ALA A 62 -12.70 34.06 2.80
C ALA A 62 -11.82 35.17 3.44
N ALA A 63 -11.63 35.14 4.76
CA ALA A 63 -10.76 36.09 5.46
C ALA A 63 -9.29 35.96 5.00
N VAL A 64 -8.76 34.74 4.85
CA VAL A 64 -7.40 34.48 4.32
C VAL A 64 -7.23 35.01 2.90
N GLU A 65 -8.28 34.92 2.06
CA GLU A 65 -8.28 35.46 0.70
C GLU A 65 -8.58 36.98 0.65
N GLY A 66 -8.86 37.62 1.80
CA GLY A 66 -9.27 39.02 1.88
C GLY A 66 -10.65 39.31 1.29
N LYS A 67 -11.51 38.29 1.16
CA LYS A 67 -12.86 38.40 0.61
C LYS A 67 -13.91 38.50 1.71
N LEU A 68 -14.90 39.35 1.51
CA LEU A 68 -16.06 39.48 2.41
C LEU A 68 -16.96 38.22 2.36
N CYS A 69 -17.10 37.52 3.48
CA CYS A 69 -18.03 36.40 3.64
C CYS A 69 -19.51 36.87 3.71
N LYS A 70 -20.46 35.99 3.36
CA LYS A 70 -21.91 36.29 3.40
C LYS A 70 -22.42 36.55 4.82
N SER A 71 -21.94 35.81 5.81
CA SER A 71 -22.27 36.01 7.23
C SER A 71 -21.80 37.38 7.70
N LEU A 72 -20.52 37.70 7.47
CA LEU A 72 -19.95 39.01 7.78
C LEU A 72 -20.72 40.16 7.11
N LYS A 73 -21.11 40.01 5.83
CA LYS A 73 -21.92 41.01 5.11
C LYS A 73 -23.26 41.27 5.78
N LYS A 74 -23.94 40.23 6.27
CA LYS A 74 -25.25 40.37 6.97
C LYS A 74 -25.09 41.09 8.29
N ILE A 75 -24.03 40.79 9.04
CA ILE A 75 -23.75 41.40 10.35
C ILE A 75 -23.44 42.89 10.20
N LEU A 76 -22.51 43.25 9.30
CA LEU A 76 -22.13 44.64 9.09
C LEU A 76 -23.33 45.50 8.64
N LYS A 77 -24.20 44.96 7.77
CA LYS A 77 -25.46 45.64 7.36
C LYS A 77 -26.52 45.77 8.46
N LYS A 78 -26.44 44.99 9.53
CA LYS A 78 -27.42 45.08 10.64
C LYS A 78 -26.95 46.06 11.71
N TYR A 79 -25.66 46.07 12.01
CA TYR A 79 -25.11 46.75 13.19
C TYR A 79 -24.25 47.98 12.89
N CYS A 80 -23.89 48.22 11.62
CA CYS A 80 -23.08 49.36 11.15
C CYS A 80 -23.84 50.22 10.13
N ASN A 81 -25.07 50.66 10.46
CA ASN A 81 -25.93 51.42 9.53
C ASN A 81 -25.69 52.94 9.53
N GLU A 82 -24.92 53.46 10.47
CA GLU A 82 -24.59 54.88 10.53
C GLU A 82 -23.35 55.16 9.66
N LEU A 83 -23.55 55.86 8.53
CA LEU A 83 -22.48 56.23 7.59
C LEU A 83 -21.34 57.07 8.22
N GLN A 84 -21.50 57.55 9.45
CA GLN A 84 -20.49 58.31 10.19
C GLN A 84 -19.66 57.46 11.17
N GLU A 85 -19.99 56.19 11.42
CA GLU A 85 -19.20 55.33 12.32
C GLU A 85 -17.98 54.74 11.59
N GLN A 86 -16.77 55.05 12.08
CA GLN A 86 -15.53 54.42 11.61
C GLN A 86 -15.41 52.98 12.11
N LEU A 87 -15.02 52.06 11.22
CA LEU A 87 -14.82 50.64 11.52
C LEU A 87 -13.32 50.29 11.56
N ALA A 88 -12.83 49.91 12.72
CA ALA A 88 -11.49 49.40 12.91
C ALA A 88 -11.41 47.91 12.52
N VAL A 89 -10.52 47.58 11.58
CA VAL A 89 -10.29 46.23 11.06
C VAL A 89 -8.80 45.89 11.18
N ALA A 90 -8.47 44.65 11.55
CA ALA A 90 -7.09 44.23 11.78
C ALA A 90 -6.25 44.13 10.49
N ASP A 91 -6.84 43.60 9.40
CA ASP A 91 -6.18 43.46 8.10
C ASP A 91 -6.66 44.54 7.12
N ALA A 92 -5.71 45.24 6.51
CA ALA A 92 -5.96 46.26 5.50
C ALA A 92 -6.65 45.68 4.24
N LYS A 93 -6.34 44.43 3.85
CA LYS A 93 -6.96 43.79 2.68
C LYS A 93 -8.45 43.57 2.88
N LEU A 94 -8.81 43.04 4.04
CA LEU A 94 -10.21 42.85 4.42
C LEU A 94 -10.92 44.20 4.58
N GLY A 95 -10.24 45.20 5.17
CA GLY A 95 -10.73 46.57 5.28
C GLY A 95 -11.07 47.20 3.92
N ASN A 96 -10.18 47.06 2.93
CA ASN A 96 -10.43 47.52 1.56
C ASN A 96 -11.63 46.78 0.93
N ALA A 97 -11.72 45.46 1.09
CA ALA A 97 -12.84 44.68 0.57
C ALA A 97 -14.19 45.04 1.22
N ILE A 98 -14.18 45.46 2.49
CA ILE A 98 -15.37 46.00 3.19
C ILE A 98 -15.71 47.38 2.63
N LYS A 99 -14.72 48.27 2.51
CA LYS A 99 -14.87 49.62 1.97
C LYS A 99 -15.49 49.60 0.57
N ASP A 100 -14.99 48.74 -0.31
CA ASP A 100 -15.47 48.62 -1.69
C ASP A 100 -16.91 48.07 -1.77
N LYS A 101 -17.31 47.16 -0.88
CA LYS A 101 -18.61 46.47 -0.95
C LYS A 101 -19.72 47.09 -0.11
N LEU A 102 -19.39 47.80 0.96
CA LEU A 102 -20.33 48.34 1.94
C LEU A 102 -20.22 49.86 2.09
N SER A 103 -19.30 50.52 1.38
CA SER A 103 -19.08 51.98 1.45
C SER A 103 -18.87 52.51 2.88
N LEU A 104 -18.31 51.68 3.76
CA LEU A 104 -17.98 52.02 5.14
C LEU A 104 -16.55 52.59 5.22
N SER A 105 -16.32 53.57 6.10
CA SER A 105 -14.96 54.05 6.39
C SER A 105 -14.23 53.07 7.30
N CYS A 106 -13.38 52.22 6.72
CA CYS A 106 -12.52 51.30 7.45
C CYS A 106 -11.15 51.90 7.75
N ILE A 107 -10.65 51.69 8.97
CA ILE A 107 -9.31 52.12 9.42
C ILE A 107 -8.52 50.89 9.86
N SER A 108 -7.28 50.80 9.40
CA SER A 108 -6.31 49.76 9.78
C SER A 108 -4.95 50.42 10.05
N ASN A 109 -4.72 50.83 11.29
CA ASN A 109 -3.49 51.49 11.75
C ASN A 109 -2.75 50.61 12.76
N THR A 110 -1.48 50.92 13.06
CA THR A 110 -0.69 50.26 14.11
C THR A 110 -1.36 50.36 15.49
N ALA A 111 -1.95 51.50 15.82
CA ALA A 111 -2.74 51.69 17.04
C ALA A 111 -3.91 50.70 17.17
N ILE A 112 -4.56 50.37 16.05
CA ILE A 112 -5.67 49.40 16.01
C ILE A 112 -5.13 47.99 16.22
N GLN A 113 -3.94 47.66 15.70
CA GLN A 113 -3.35 46.34 15.93
C GLN A 113 -3.01 46.13 17.41
N GLU A 114 -2.51 47.15 18.10
CA GLU A 114 -2.27 47.06 19.55
C GLU A 114 -3.58 46.96 20.33
N LEU A 115 -4.62 47.73 19.95
CA LEU A 115 -5.96 47.57 20.51
C LEU A 115 -6.50 46.14 20.33
N MET A 116 -6.34 45.54 19.14
CA MET A 116 -6.76 44.16 18.87
C MET A 116 -5.96 43.15 19.73
N ARG A 117 -4.69 43.43 20.03
CA ARG A 117 -3.86 42.61 20.93
C ARG A 117 -4.38 42.67 22.37
N CYS A 118 -4.71 43.87 22.86
CA CYS A 118 -5.31 44.09 24.17
C CYS A 118 -6.70 43.44 24.31
N ILE A 119 -7.53 43.50 23.25
CA ILE A 119 -8.81 42.77 23.22
C ILE A 119 -8.58 41.25 23.26
N ARG A 120 -7.53 40.75 22.60
CA ARG A 120 -7.20 39.32 22.59
C ARG A 120 -6.72 38.81 23.94
N SER A 121 -5.96 39.58 24.71
CA SER A 121 -5.53 39.17 26.06
C SER A 121 -6.72 39.00 27.00
N GLN A 122 -7.73 39.86 26.87
CA GLN A 122 -8.91 39.87 27.75
C GLN A 122 -10.17 39.26 27.10
N ILE A 123 -10.02 38.48 26.04
CA ILE A 123 -11.12 37.90 25.26
C ILE A 123 -12.07 37.05 26.11
N ASP A 124 -11.51 36.28 27.07
CA ASP A 124 -12.25 35.38 27.96
C ASP A 124 -13.24 36.16 28.86
N SER A 125 -12.91 37.42 29.19
CA SER A 125 -13.76 38.27 30.04
C SER A 125 -14.66 39.19 29.23
N LEU A 126 -14.26 39.59 28.02
CA LEU A 126 -15.03 40.48 27.14
C LEU A 126 -16.18 39.74 26.43
N LEU A 127 -16.03 38.44 26.20
CA LEU A 127 -17.07 37.56 25.66
C LEU A 127 -17.75 36.78 26.79
N ALA A 128 -18.69 37.44 27.46
CA ALA A 128 -19.56 36.75 28.42
C ALA A 128 -20.46 35.74 27.68
N GLY A 129 -20.31 34.45 27.99
CA GLY A 129 -21.19 33.39 27.48
C GLY A 129 -20.50 32.23 26.73
N LEU A 130 -19.18 32.27 26.53
CA LEU A 130 -18.42 31.13 26.00
C LEU A 130 -17.29 30.74 26.97
N PRO A 131 -17.31 29.52 27.54
CA PRO A 131 -16.22 29.07 28.38
C PRO A 131 -14.95 28.84 27.54
N LYS A 132 -13.78 29.12 28.14
CA LYS A 132 -12.47 28.98 27.49
C LYS A 132 -12.24 27.61 26.84
N LYS A 133 -12.75 26.54 27.46
CA LYS A 133 -12.65 25.16 26.94
C LYS A 133 -13.39 24.96 25.61
N GLU A 134 -14.54 25.60 25.44
CA GLU A 134 -15.30 25.52 24.18
C GLU A 134 -14.59 26.31 23.07
N MET A 135 -14.05 27.48 23.41
CA MET A 135 -13.27 28.29 22.46
C MET A 135 -12.03 27.54 21.94
N THR A 136 -11.29 26.85 22.80
CA THR A 136 -10.13 26.05 22.37
C THR A 136 -10.54 24.84 21.53
N ALA A 137 -11.65 24.17 21.86
CA ALA A 137 -12.19 23.08 21.06
C ALA A 137 -12.62 23.54 19.66
N MET A 138 -13.31 24.69 19.55
CA MET A 138 -13.68 25.29 18.26
C MET A 138 -12.44 25.70 17.46
N ALA A 139 -11.43 26.29 18.11
CA ALA A 139 -10.16 26.64 17.48
C ALA A 139 -9.44 25.42 16.91
N LEU A 140 -9.38 24.32 17.68
CA LEU A 140 -8.77 23.06 17.24
C LEU A 140 -9.53 22.45 16.04
N GLY A 141 -10.87 22.42 16.12
CA GLY A 141 -11.71 21.91 15.03
C GLY A 141 -11.54 22.72 13.74
N LEU A 142 -11.55 24.04 13.85
CA LEU A 142 -11.32 24.94 12.73
C LEU A 142 -9.90 24.77 12.16
N ALA A 143 -8.87 24.66 13.01
CA ALA A 143 -7.49 24.45 12.58
C ALA A 143 -7.33 23.13 11.81
N HIS A 144 -7.92 22.03 12.29
CA HIS A 144 -7.93 20.76 11.57
C HIS A 144 -8.64 20.86 10.22
N SER A 145 -9.81 21.50 10.18
CA SER A 145 -10.59 21.65 8.95
C SER A 145 -9.88 22.51 7.90
N LEU A 146 -9.28 23.63 8.32
CA LEU A 146 -8.50 24.52 7.46
C LEU A 146 -7.23 23.82 6.94
N SER A 147 -6.58 23.03 7.79
CA SER A 147 -5.42 22.22 7.40
C SER A 147 -5.79 21.18 6.35
N ARG A 148 -6.93 20.49 6.52
CA ARG A 148 -7.44 19.53 5.52
C ARG A 148 -7.80 20.19 4.20
N TYR A 149 -8.39 21.39 4.25
CA TYR A 149 -8.73 22.16 3.06
C TYR A 149 -7.48 22.61 2.29
N LYS A 150 -6.49 23.17 3.01
CA LYS A 150 -5.24 23.65 2.39
C LYS A 150 -4.35 22.51 1.88
N LEU A 151 -4.20 21.45 2.66
CA LEU A 151 -3.42 20.27 2.26
C LEU A 151 -4.15 19.39 1.25
N LYS A 152 -5.38 19.76 0.84
CA LYS A 152 -6.26 19.00 -0.06
C LYS A 152 -6.17 17.49 0.21
N PHE A 153 -6.63 17.05 1.38
CA PHE A 153 -6.67 15.63 1.81
C PHE A 153 -5.38 14.83 1.48
N SER A 154 -4.51 14.63 2.48
CA SER A 154 -3.27 13.85 2.34
C SER A 154 -3.47 12.54 1.56
N PRO A 155 -2.82 12.34 0.39
CA PRO A 155 -2.92 11.11 -0.39
C PRO A 155 -2.49 9.88 0.43
N ASP A 156 -1.60 10.06 1.41
CA ASP A 156 -1.09 9.02 2.32
C ASP A 156 -2.19 8.19 3.02
N LYS A 157 -3.37 8.76 3.27
CA LYS A 157 -4.50 8.04 3.91
C LYS A 157 -5.30 7.19 2.93
N ILE A 158 -5.18 7.42 1.63
CA ILE A 158 -5.87 6.65 0.60
C ILE A 158 -5.11 5.34 0.34
N ASP A 159 -3.77 5.41 0.35
CA ASP A 159 -2.87 4.25 0.19
C ASP A 159 -3.16 3.15 1.23
N THR A 160 -3.40 3.53 2.49
CA THR A 160 -3.62 2.56 3.58
C THR A 160 -4.86 1.71 3.32
N MET A 161 -5.92 2.28 2.73
CA MET A 161 -7.13 1.53 2.38
C MET A 161 -6.86 0.47 1.32
N ILE A 162 -5.98 0.76 0.35
CA ILE A 162 -5.59 -0.19 -0.70
C ILE A 162 -4.78 -1.33 -0.10
N ILE A 163 -3.86 -1.03 0.83
CA ILE A 163 -3.07 -2.05 1.52
C ILE A 163 -4.00 -3.02 2.27
N GLN A 164 -4.96 -2.47 3.03
CA GLN A 164 -5.94 -3.31 3.74
C GLN A 164 -6.82 -4.13 2.79
N ALA A 165 -7.29 -3.52 1.68
CA ALA A 165 -8.11 -4.23 0.70
C ALA A 165 -7.38 -5.40 0.03
N VAL A 166 -6.08 -5.26 -0.28
CA VAL A 166 -5.26 -6.34 -0.86
C VAL A 166 -5.03 -7.46 0.14
N CYS A 167 -4.65 -7.12 1.37
CA CYS A 167 -4.44 -8.13 2.41
C CYS A 167 -5.74 -8.91 2.66
N LEU A 168 -6.87 -8.22 2.74
CA LEU A 168 -8.18 -8.86 2.88
C LEU A 168 -8.51 -9.75 1.67
N LEU A 169 -8.18 -9.32 0.45
CA LEU A 169 -8.41 -10.13 -0.74
C LEU A 169 -7.57 -11.42 -0.74
N ASP A 170 -6.30 -11.34 -0.33
CA ASP A 170 -5.42 -12.51 -0.20
C ASP A 170 -5.90 -13.45 0.94
N ASP A 171 -6.41 -12.91 2.05
CA ASP A 171 -7.00 -13.69 3.15
C ASP A 171 -8.31 -14.37 2.72
N LEU A 172 -9.20 -13.66 2.02
CA LEU A 172 -10.45 -14.21 1.48
C LEU A 172 -10.17 -15.35 0.51
N ASP A 173 -9.16 -15.24 -0.36
CA ASP A 173 -8.82 -16.32 -1.29
C ASP A 173 -8.39 -17.60 -0.55
N LYS A 174 -7.65 -17.46 0.55
CA LYS A 174 -7.21 -18.59 1.37
C LYS A 174 -8.39 -19.23 2.11
N GLU A 175 -9.22 -18.42 2.76
CA GLU A 175 -10.37 -18.94 3.52
C GLU A 175 -11.46 -19.50 2.61
N LEU A 176 -11.71 -18.89 1.45
CA LEU A 176 -12.61 -19.44 0.44
C LEU A 176 -12.16 -20.84 0.03
N ASN A 177 -10.87 -21.05 -0.23
CA ASN A 177 -10.37 -22.37 -0.57
C ASN A 177 -10.53 -23.37 0.60
N ASN A 178 -10.26 -22.95 1.84
CA ASN A 178 -10.47 -23.81 3.01
C ASN A 178 -11.94 -24.22 3.17
N TYR A 179 -12.87 -23.27 3.05
CA TYR A 179 -14.31 -23.55 3.15
C TYR A 179 -14.81 -24.44 2.01
N VAL A 180 -14.34 -24.24 0.79
CA VAL A 180 -14.72 -25.12 -0.33
C VAL A 180 -14.19 -26.54 -0.12
N MET A 181 -12.93 -26.70 0.28
CA MET A 181 -12.39 -28.04 0.56
C MET A 181 -13.14 -28.73 1.69
N ARG A 182 -13.52 -27.96 2.74
CA ARG A 182 -14.38 -28.47 3.82
C ARG A 182 -15.76 -28.89 3.32
N CYS A 183 -16.40 -28.10 2.46
CA CYS A 183 -17.69 -28.40 1.86
C CYS A 183 -17.62 -29.67 0.99
N ARG A 184 -16.54 -29.83 0.19
CA ARG A 184 -16.29 -31.03 -0.62
C ARG A 184 -16.14 -32.29 0.22
N GLU A 185 -15.37 -32.22 1.31
CA GLU A 185 -15.22 -33.36 2.23
C GLU A 185 -16.53 -33.69 2.94
N TRP A 186 -17.28 -32.67 3.37
CA TRP A 186 -18.53 -32.86 4.11
C TRP A 186 -19.64 -33.45 3.23
N TYR A 187 -19.85 -32.89 2.04
CA TYR A 187 -20.83 -33.43 1.08
C TYR A 187 -20.36 -34.73 0.39
N GLY A 188 -19.04 -34.97 0.37
CA GLY A 188 -18.44 -36.19 -0.17
C GLY A 188 -18.88 -37.48 0.55
N TRP A 189 -19.40 -37.38 1.78
CA TRP A 189 -20.07 -38.51 2.45
C TRP A 189 -21.38 -38.91 1.77
N HIS A 190 -22.15 -37.93 1.27
CA HIS A 190 -23.41 -38.17 0.58
C HIS A 190 -23.23 -38.51 -0.89
N PHE A 191 -22.35 -37.77 -1.58
CA PHE A 191 -22.16 -37.90 -3.02
C PHE A 191 -20.67 -37.71 -3.40
N PRO A 192 -19.83 -38.75 -3.20
CA PRO A 192 -18.39 -38.66 -3.42
C PRO A 192 -17.99 -38.49 -4.90
N GLU A 193 -18.81 -38.97 -5.83
CA GLU A 193 -18.53 -38.92 -7.27
C GLU A 193 -18.61 -37.49 -7.82
N LEU A 194 -19.49 -36.64 -7.25
CA LEU A 194 -19.63 -35.24 -7.63
C LEU A 194 -18.31 -34.47 -7.52
N GLY A 195 -17.54 -34.73 -6.46
CA GLY A 195 -16.25 -34.09 -6.24
C GLY A 195 -15.21 -34.44 -7.31
N LYS A 196 -15.32 -35.62 -7.93
CA LYS A 196 -14.43 -36.09 -9.02
C LYS A 196 -14.85 -35.56 -10.38
N ILE A 197 -16.16 -35.45 -10.62
CA ILE A 197 -16.73 -34.98 -11.88
C ILE A 197 -16.56 -33.46 -12.01
N VAL A 198 -16.87 -32.71 -10.94
CA VAL A 198 -16.82 -31.24 -10.95
C VAL A 198 -15.53 -30.76 -10.30
N THR A 199 -14.57 -30.34 -11.12
CA THR A 199 -13.29 -29.80 -10.66
C THR A 199 -13.38 -28.35 -10.20
N ASP A 200 -14.32 -27.57 -10.73
CA ASP A 200 -14.49 -26.18 -10.32
C ASP A 200 -15.14 -26.08 -8.93
N ASN A 201 -14.49 -25.31 -8.06
CA ASN A 201 -14.81 -25.16 -6.66
C ASN A 201 -16.10 -24.35 -6.43
N ILE A 202 -16.31 -23.30 -7.22
CA ILE A 202 -17.50 -22.46 -7.08
C ILE A 202 -18.71 -23.15 -7.72
N ALA A 203 -18.55 -23.78 -8.88
CA ALA A 203 -19.59 -24.60 -9.49
C ALA A 203 -20.05 -25.72 -8.55
N PHE A 204 -19.12 -26.45 -7.92
CA PHE A 204 -19.44 -27.52 -6.96
C PHE A 204 -20.39 -27.04 -5.85
N VAL A 205 -20.07 -25.91 -5.21
CA VAL A 205 -20.88 -25.36 -4.12
C VAL A 205 -22.28 -24.93 -4.59
N LYS A 206 -22.39 -24.34 -5.79
CA LYS A 206 -23.68 -23.96 -6.38
C LYS A 206 -24.54 -25.19 -6.69
N ILE A 207 -23.93 -26.27 -7.16
CA ILE A 207 -24.61 -27.52 -7.47
C ILE A 207 -25.14 -28.17 -6.19
N VAL A 208 -24.32 -28.27 -5.14
CA VAL A 208 -24.73 -28.83 -3.84
C VAL A 208 -25.92 -28.04 -3.27
N LYS A 209 -25.92 -26.72 -3.43
CA LYS A 209 -27.04 -25.87 -3.01
C LYS A 209 -28.35 -26.20 -3.75
N ILE A 210 -28.31 -26.40 -5.07
CA ILE A 210 -29.50 -26.67 -5.89
C ILE A 210 -30.01 -28.09 -5.67
N ILE A 211 -29.11 -29.06 -5.68
CA ILE A 211 -29.44 -30.49 -5.59
C ILE A 211 -29.93 -30.85 -4.18
N GLY A 212 -29.19 -30.46 -3.14
CA GLY A 212 -29.43 -30.96 -1.78
C GLY A 212 -29.19 -32.48 -1.71
N THR A 213 -30.27 -33.26 -1.83
CA THR A 213 -30.25 -34.73 -1.81
C THR A 213 -30.05 -35.34 -3.21
N ARG A 214 -29.50 -36.56 -3.26
CA ARG A 214 -29.35 -37.32 -4.52
C ARG A 214 -30.67 -37.55 -5.26
N GLU A 215 -31.78 -37.75 -4.55
CA GLU A 215 -33.10 -37.98 -5.18
C GLU A 215 -33.58 -36.77 -6.00
N ASN A 216 -33.24 -35.57 -5.55
CA ASN A 216 -33.63 -34.33 -6.22
C ASN A 216 -32.77 -34.03 -7.45
N THR A 217 -31.68 -34.78 -7.70
CA THR A 217 -30.79 -34.59 -8.86
C THR A 217 -31.52 -34.79 -10.20
N ILE A 218 -32.47 -35.72 -10.25
CA ILE A 218 -33.21 -36.07 -11.47
C ILE A 218 -34.13 -34.92 -11.88
N ASN A 219 -34.74 -34.26 -10.90
CA ASN A 219 -35.72 -33.19 -11.10
C ASN A 219 -35.08 -31.79 -11.21
N SER A 220 -33.81 -31.65 -10.83
CA SER A 220 -33.11 -30.36 -10.80
C SER A 220 -32.47 -30.05 -12.15
N ASP A 221 -32.64 -28.81 -12.60
CA ASP A 221 -31.96 -28.26 -13.78
C ASP A 221 -30.61 -27.65 -13.37
N LEU A 222 -29.53 -28.09 -14.01
CA LEU A 222 -28.15 -27.65 -13.73
C LEU A 222 -27.52 -26.88 -14.90
N SER A 223 -28.30 -26.61 -15.96
CA SER A 223 -27.86 -25.98 -17.21
C SER A 223 -27.20 -24.60 -17.01
N ASP A 224 -27.58 -23.87 -15.97
CA ASP A 224 -27.03 -22.54 -15.66
C ASP A 224 -25.60 -22.58 -15.12
N ILE A 225 -25.14 -23.73 -14.61
CA ILE A 225 -23.87 -23.86 -13.90
C ILE A 225 -22.89 -24.75 -14.67
N LEU A 226 -23.39 -25.82 -15.29
CA LEU A 226 -22.58 -26.82 -15.98
C LEU A 226 -22.99 -26.96 -17.45
N PRO A 227 -22.06 -27.35 -18.33
CA PRO A 227 -22.40 -27.84 -19.66
C PRO A 227 -23.22 -29.15 -19.60
N GLU A 228 -24.09 -29.36 -20.60
CA GLU A 228 -24.97 -30.54 -20.71
C GLU A 228 -24.20 -31.88 -20.57
N ASP A 229 -23.03 -32.00 -21.22
CA ASP A 229 -22.18 -33.20 -21.16
C ASP A 229 -21.73 -33.59 -19.73
N VAL A 230 -21.60 -32.61 -18.84
CA VAL A 230 -21.17 -32.83 -17.45
C VAL A 230 -22.39 -33.07 -16.56
N GLU A 231 -23.50 -32.39 -16.86
CA GLU A 231 -24.77 -32.59 -16.17
C GLU A 231 -25.29 -34.02 -16.30
N GLU A 232 -25.30 -34.59 -17.51
CA GLU A 232 -25.71 -35.98 -17.75
C GLU A 232 -24.88 -36.95 -16.89
N LYS A 233 -23.55 -36.77 -16.86
CA LYS A 233 -22.65 -37.59 -16.03
C LYS A 233 -22.92 -37.45 -14.54
N VAL A 234 -23.32 -36.26 -14.08
CA VAL A 234 -23.68 -36.06 -12.66
C VAL A 234 -24.99 -36.79 -12.34
N LYS A 235 -25.98 -36.78 -13.24
CA LYS A 235 -27.24 -37.51 -13.07
C LYS A 235 -27.03 -39.03 -13.10
N GLU A 236 -26.27 -39.53 -14.06
CA GLU A 236 -25.88 -40.95 -14.11
C GLU A 236 -25.11 -41.37 -12.85
N ALA A 237 -24.18 -40.54 -12.38
CA ALA A 237 -23.43 -40.81 -11.18
C ALA A 237 -24.30 -40.76 -9.92
N ALA A 238 -25.35 -39.95 -9.88
CA ALA A 238 -26.28 -39.87 -8.75
C ALA A 238 -27.07 -41.18 -8.59
N GLU A 239 -27.48 -41.82 -9.69
CA GLU A 239 -28.20 -43.10 -9.68
C GLU A 239 -27.31 -44.26 -9.19
N ILE A 240 -26.03 -44.26 -9.54
CA ILE A 240 -25.08 -45.35 -9.24
C ILE A 240 -24.23 -45.04 -7.98
N SER A 241 -24.45 -43.88 -7.34
CA SER A 241 -23.58 -43.37 -6.29
C SER A 241 -23.47 -44.29 -5.08
N MET A 242 -22.25 -44.48 -4.58
CA MET A 242 -21.96 -45.28 -3.39
C MET A 242 -22.09 -44.49 -2.06
N GLY A 243 -22.51 -43.23 -2.12
CA GLY A 243 -22.60 -42.37 -0.94
C GLY A 243 -23.74 -42.76 0.03
N THR A 244 -23.61 -42.34 1.28
CA THR A 244 -24.59 -42.65 2.34
C THR A 244 -25.72 -41.63 2.35
N GLU A 245 -26.93 -42.05 2.70
CA GLU A 245 -28.04 -41.13 2.94
C GLU A 245 -27.78 -40.28 4.19
N ILE A 246 -28.14 -39.00 4.12
CA ILE A 246 -27.91 -38.01 5.17
C ILE A 246 -29.27 -37.45 5.61
N SER A 247 -29.37 -37.05 6.87
CA SER A 247 -30.58 -36.41 7.42
C SER A 247 -30.84 -35.04 6.78
N GLU A 248 -32.11 -34.63 6.73
CA GLU A 248 -32.49 -33.31 6.20
C GLU A 248 -31.85 -32.16 6.99
N ASP A 249 -31.72 -32.30 8.31
CA ASP A 249 -31.08 -31.30 9.18
C ASP A 249 -29.60 -31.08 8.83
N ASP A 250 -28.86 -32.16 8.55
CA ASP A 250 -27.46 -32.07 8.15
C ASP A 250 -27.31 -31.45 6.75
N ILE A 251 -28.23 -31.76 5.83
CA ILE A 251 -28.25 -31.17 4.48
C ILE A 251 -28.50 -29.67 4.55
N LEU A 252 -29.43 -29.21 5.39
CA LEU A 252 -29.67 -27.79 5.62
C LEU A 252 -28.40 -27.07 6.10
N ASN A 253 -27.65 -27.67 7.03
CA ASN A 253 -26.37 -27.11 7.49
C ASN A 253 -25.33 -27.03 6.37
N ILE A 254 -25.25 -28.05 5.51
CA ILE A 254 -24.37 -28.05 4.33
C ILE A 254 -24.79 -26.95 3.34
N GLN A 255 -26.09 -26.77 3.10
CA GLN A 255 -26.61 -25.72 2.24
C GLN A 255 -26.32 -24.32 2.80
N HIS A 256 -26.43 -24.11 4.11
CA HIS A 256 -26.03 -22.85 4.75
C HIS A 256 -24.53 -22.55 4.58
N LEU A 257 -23.66 -23.55 4.68
CA LEU A 257 -22.24 -23.37 4.37
C LEU A 257 -22.04 -22.99 2.89
N CYS A 258 -22.81 -23.59 1.97
CA CYS A 258 -22.77 -23.24 0.56
C CYS A 258 -23.17 -21.79 0.31
N ASP A 259 -24.23 -21.31 0.98
CA ASP A 259 -24.67 -19.92 0.92
C ASP A 259 -23.57 -18.96 1.37
N GLN A 260 -22.94 -19.23 2.50
CA GLN A 260 -21.83 -18.42 3.02
C GLN A 260 -20.67 -18.37 2.04
N VAL A 261 -20.29 -19.49 1.42
CA VAL A 261 -19.21 -19.53 0.43
C VAL A 261 -19.56 -18.73 -0.82
N ILE A 262 -20.81 -18.79 -1.29
CA ILE A 262 -21.28 -18.00 -2.44
C ILE A 262 -21.26 -16.51 -2.11
N GLU A 263 -21.73 -16.11 -0.92
CA GLU A 263 -21.71 -14.72 -0.46
C GLU A 263 -20.27 -14.19 -0.36
N ILE A 264 -19.35 -14.96 0.22
CA ILE A 264 -17.93 -14.62 0.30
C ILE A 264 -17.32 -14.47 -1.10
N SER A 265 -17.67 -15.35 -2.04
CA SER A 265 -17.20 -15.28 -3.43
C SER A 265 -17.69 -14.02 -4.15
N GLN A 266 -18.96 -13.63 -3.92
CA GLN A 266 -19.52 -12.39 -4.45
C GLN A 266 -18.84 -11.17 -3.82
N TYR A 267 -18.67 -11.15 -2.50
CA TYR A 267 -17.98 -10.07 -1.79
C TYR A 267 -16.53 -9.92 -2.27
N ARG A 268 -15.83 -11.04 -2.50
CA ARG A 268 -14.48 -11.05 -3.07
C ARG A 268 -14.42 -10.41 -4.46
N SER A 269 -15.44 -10.63 -5.30
CA SER A 269 -15.55 -9.99 -6.61
C SER A 269 -15.82 -8.49 -6.50
N GLN A 270 -16.72 -8.08 -5.60
CA GLN A 270 -17.00 -6.67 -5.32
C GLN A 270 -15.77 -5.94 -4.75
N LEU A 271 -15.01 -6.59 -3.87
CA LEU A 271 -13.78 -6.05 -3.29
C LEU A 271 -12.69 -5.87 -4.37
N TYR A 272 -12.62 -6.78 -5.34
CA TYR A 272 -11.72 -6.64 -6.49
C TYR A 272 -12.09 -5.42 -7.36
N ASP A 273 -13.37 -5.22 -7.66
CA ASP A 273 -13.84 -4.05 -8.42
C ASP A 273 -13.59 -2.73 -7.66
N TYR A 274 -13.82 -2.74 -6.34
CA TYR A 274 -13.46 -1.64 -5.46
C TYR A 274 -11.95 -1.32 -5.52
N LEU A 275 -11.10 -2.35 -5.42
CA LEU A 275 -9.65 -2.21 -5.51
C LEU A 275 -9.23 -1.62 -6.87
N LYS A 276 -9.83 -2.08 -7.96
CA LYS A 276 -9.59 -1.58 -9.32
C LYS A 276 -9.92 -0.10 -9.45
N ALA A 277 -11.10 0.32 -9.00
CA ALA A 277 -11.51 1.73 -9.04
C ALA A 277 -10.58 2.61 -8.20
N ARG A 278 -10.21 2.15 -7.00
CA ARG A 278 -9.30 2.89 -6.10
C ARG A 278 -7.89 2.98 -6.64
N MET A 279 -7.36 1.91 -7.22
CA MET A 279 -6.03 1.90 -7.78
C MET A 279 -5.92 2.84 -8.99
N MET A 280 -6.91 2.84 -9.88
CA MET A 280 -6.96 3.78 -11.02
C MET A 280 -7.05 5.25 -10.58
N ALA A 281 -7.75 5.54 -9.48
CA ALA A 281 -7.85 6.90 -8.94
C ALA A 281 -6.54 7.38 -8.27
N MET A 282 -5.73 6.46 -7.73
CA MET A 282 -4.53 6.80 -6.97
C MET A 282 -3.25 6.71 -7.81
N ALA A 283 -3.05 5.61 -8.54
CA ALA A 283 -1.85 5.34 -9.32
C ALA A 283 -2.22 4.85 -10.73
N PRO A 284 -2.77 5.74 -11.58
CA PRO A 284 -3.24 5.36 -12.92
C PRO A 284 -2.11 4.86 -13.81
N ASN A 285 -0.92 5.49 -13.78
CA ASN A 285 0.18 5.10 -14.67
C ASN A 285 0.77 3.73 -14.30
N LEU A 286 0.94 3.46 -12.99
CA LEU A 286 1.38 2.17 -12.49
C LEU A 286 0.39 1.05 -12.86
N THR A 287 -0.92 1.34 -12.73
CA THR A 287 -2.00 0.40 -13.06
C THR A 287 -1.97 -0.01 -14.52
N VAL A 288 -1.83 0.96 -15.43
CA VAL A 288 -1.78 0.69 -16.88
C VAL A 288 -0.59 -0.21 -17.24
N LEU A 289 0.56 -0.02 -16.59
CA LEU A 289 1.79 -0.76 -16.87
C LEU A 289 1.80 -2.19 -16.31
N VAL A 290 1.45 -2.36 -15.03
CA VAL A 290 1.68 -3.62 -14.29
C VAL A 290 0.36 -4.37 -14.03
N GLY A 291 -0.77 -3.66 -14.05
CA GLY A 291 -2.08 -4.16 -13.65
C GLY A 291 -2.44 -3.79 -12.21
N GLU A 292 -3.73 -3.79 -11.92
CA GLU A 292 -4.33 -3.35 -10.65
C GLU A 292 -3.81 -4.17 -9.48
N LEU A 293 -3.94 -5.50 -9.57
CA LEU A 293 -3.66 -6.41 -8.46
C LEU A 293 -2.17 -6.51 -8.15
N VAL A 294 -1.31 -6.52 -9.18
CA VAL A 294 0.15 -6.53 -8.98
C VAL A 294 0.62 -5.17 -8.47
N GLY A 295 0.09 -4.06 -9.00
CA GLY A 295 0.36 -2.72 -8.46
C GLY A 295 0.00 -2.60 -6.99
N ALA A 296 -1.15 -3.14 -6.61
CA ALA A 296 -1.61 -3.15 -5.23
C ALA A 296 -0.71 -3.96 -4.29
N ARG A 297 -0.26 -5.14 -4.72
CA ARG A 297 0.72 -5.94 -3.97
C ARG A 297 2.09 -5.25 -3.85
N LEU A 298 2.54 -4.54 -4.87
CA LEU A 298 3.78 -3.75 -4.80
C LEU A 298 3.68 -2.64 -3.74
N ILE A 299 2.54 -1.95 -3.68
CA ILE A 299 2.29 -0.89 -2.69
C ILE A 299 2.17 -1.49 -1.28
N SER A 300 1.45 -2.59 -1.13
CA SER A 300 1.32 -3.32 0.15
C SER A 300 2.69 -3.75 0.69
N HIS A 301 3.54 -4.35 -0.14
CA HIS A 301 4.87 -4.77 0.27
C HIS A 301 5.80 -3.58 0.60
N ALA A 302 5.60 -2.42 -0.02
CA ALA A 302 6.34 -1.20 0.29
C ALA A 302 5.77 -0.42 1.50
N GLY A 303 4.52 -0.68 1.89
CA GLY A 303 3.81 -0.03 3.00
C GLY A 303 3.18 1.34 2.67
N SER A 304 3.54 1.99 1.58
CA SER A 304 2.91 3.22 1.04
C SER A 304 3.38 3.46 -0.39
N LEU A 305 2.58 4.18 -1.19
CA LEU A 305 2.95 4.59 -2.55
C LEU A 305 4.21 5.46 -2.57
N ILE A 306 4.36 6.37 -1.61
CA ILE A 306 5.54 7.24 -1.48
C ILE A 306 6.79 6.41 -1.17
N ASN A 307 6.67 5.36 -0.34
CA ASN A 307 7.82 4.51 -0.04
C ASN A 307 8.21 3.66 -1.26
N LEU A 308 7.23 3.18 -2.02
CA LEU A 308 7.47 2.50 -3.29
C LEU A 308 8.17 3.41 -4.31
N ALA A 309 7.80 4.69 -4.38
CA ALA A 309 8.44 5.68 -5.25
C ALA A 309 9.94 5.91 -4.92
N LYS A 310 10.31 5.79 -3.64
CA LYS A 310 11.70 5.88 -3.16
C LYS A 310 12.53 4.66 -3.54
N HIS A 311 11.91 3.50 -3.79
CA HIS A 311 12.65 2.32 -4.19
C HIS A 311 13.26 2.48 -5.59
N PRO A 312 14.51 2.00 -5.81
CA PRO A 312 15.08 1.94 -7.14
C PRO A 312 14.44 0.82 -7.97
N ALA A 313 14.55 0.93 -9.29
CA ALA A 313 13.99 -0.05 -10.22
C ALA A 313 14.46 -1.49 -9.98
N SER A 314 15.72 -1.68 -9.55
CA SER A 314 16.26 -3.01 -9.22
C SER A 314 15.58 -3.64 -8.01
N THR A 315 15.24 -2.85 -7.00
CA THR A 315 14.47 -3.33 -5.83
C THR A 315 13.05 -3.69 -6.25
N VAL A 316 12.39 -2.82 -7.02
CA VAL A 316 11.03 -3.06 -7.54
C VAL A 316 10.97 -4.35 -8.38
N GLN A 317 12.01 -4.68 -9.14
CA GLN A 317 12.12 -5.91 -9.94
C GLN A 317 12.04 -7.20 -9.09
N ILE A 318 12.69 -7.20 -7.92
CA ILE A 318 12.87 -8.38 -7.06
C ILE A 318 12.00 -8.33 -5.79
N LEU A 319 11.13 -7.33 -5.67
CA LEU A 319 10.25 -7.15 -4.52
C LEU A 319 9.36 -8.39 -4.31
N GLY A 320 9.27 -8.88 -3.08
CA GLY A 320 8.59 -10.14 -2.71
C GLY A 320 9.43 -11.42 -2.87
N ALA A 321 10.61 -11.38 -3.52
CA ALA A 321 11.54 -12.51 -3.60
C ALA A 321 12.71 -12.39 -2.60
N GLU A 322 12.56 -11.58 -1.56
CA GLU A 322 13.63 -11.17 -0.63
C GLU A 322 14.28 -12.37 0.08
N LYS A 323 13.47 -13.34 0.54
CA LYS A 323 13.98 -14.56 1.18
C LYS A 323 14.92 -15.33 0.26
N ALA A 324 14.59 -15.44 -1.02
CA ALA A 324 15.43 -16.12 -2.02
C ALA A 324 16.67 -15.29 -2.37
N LEU A 325 16.50 -13.97 -2.50
CA LEU A 325 17.58 -13.01 -2.76
C LEU A 325 18.65 -13.05 -1.67
N PHE A 326 18.26 -12.88 -0.40
CA PHE A 326 19.22 -12.86 0.71
C PHE A 326 19.87 -14.22 0.93
N ARG A 327 19.16 -15.32 0.67
CA ARG A 327 19.76 -16.66 0.68
C ARG A 327 20.82 -16.82 -0.42
N ALA A 328 20.53 -16.37 -1.64
CA ALA A 328 21.47 -16.44 -2.76
C ALA A 328 22.72 -15.59 -2.50
N LEU A 329 22.55 -14.35 -2.01
CA LEU A 329 23.67 -13.46 -1.68
C LEU A 329 24.57 -14.05 -0.58
N LYS A 330 23.98 -14.59 0.50
CA LYS A 330 24.73 -15.25 1.58
C LYS A 330 25.53 -16.47 1.09
N THR A 331 24.96 -17.21 0.13
CA THR A 331 25.58 -18.43 -0.42
C THR A 331 26.38 -18.19 -1.69
N LYS A 332 26.52 -16.94 -2.14
CA LYS A 332 27.13 -16.56 -3.43
C LYS A 332 26.56 -17.33 -4.63
N LYS A 333 25.27 -17.63 -4.60
CA LYS A 333 24.52 -18.26 -5.70
C LYS A 333 23.81 -17.20 -6.55
N ASP A 334 23.30 -17.62 -7.69
CA ASP A 334 22.52 -16.76 -8.58
C ASP A 334 21.29 -16.19 -7.88
N THR A 335 21.11 -14.87 -8.02
CA THR A 335 19.97 -14.15 -7.45
C THR A 335 18.70 -14.36 -8.27
N PRO A 336 17.52 -14.28 -7.64
CA PRO A 336 16.25 -14.35 -8.37
C PRO A 336 16.12 -13.17 -9.35
N LYS A 337 15.60 -13.45 -10.55
CA LYS A 337 15.48 -12.47 -11.64
C LYS A 337 14.20 -11.63 -11.57
N TYR A 338 13.22 -12.04 -10.77
CA TYR A 338 11.90 -11.43 -10.67
C TYR A 338 11.30 -11.74 -9.29
N GLY A 339 10.42 -10.86 -8.81
CA GLY A 339 9.58 -11.07 -7.64
C GLY A 339 8.09 -11.00 -8.01
N LEU A 340 7.32 -10.14 -7.34
CA LEU A 340 5.88 -9.94 -7.55
C LEU A 340 5.54 -9.55 -9.00
N ILE A 341 6.45 -8.85 -9.68
CA ILE A 341 6.30 -8.41 -11.09
C ILE A 341 6.20 -9.60 -12.06
N TYR A 342 6.56 -10.81 -11.65
CA TYR A 342 6.40 -12.02 -12.47
C TYR A 342 4.97 -12.24 -12.96
N HIS A 343 3.97 -11.86 -12.14
CA HIS A 343 2.55 -12.01 -12.46
C HIS A 343 1.98 -10.88 -13.34
N ALA A 344 2.78 -9.88 -13.71
CA ALA A 344 2.34 -8.83 -14.61
C ALA A 344 2.13 -9.38 -16.03
N GLN A 345 1.11 -8.89 -16.73
CA GLN A 345 0.71 -9.38 -18.06
C GLN A 345 1.87 -9.38 -19.07
N LEU A 346 2.63 -8.28 -19.14
CA LEU A 346 3.77 -8.13 -20.06
C LEU A 346 4.89 -9.16 -19.83
N VAL A 347 5.10 -9.59 -18.58
CA VAL A 347 6.10 -10.60 -18.24
C VAL A 347 5.53 -12.00 -18.47
N GLY A 348 4.25 -12.23 -18.15
CA GLY A 348 3.55 -13.48 -18.39
C GLY A 348 3.55 -13.89 -19.87
N GLN A 349 3.35 -12.92 -20.78
CA GLN A 349 3.35 -13.14 -22.24
C GLN A 349 4.73 -13.41 -22.84
N SER A 350 5.80 -13.03 -22.15
CA SER A 350 7.16 -13.17 -22.68
C SER A 350 7.70 -14.60 -22.55
N SER A 351 8.55 -15.02 -23.49
CA SER A 351 9.20 -16.33 -23.44
C SER A 351 10.15 -16.45 -22.24
N THR A 352 10.37 -17.66 -21.74
CA THR A 352 11.17 -17.92 -20.53
C THR A 352 12.57 -17.31 -20.56
N LYS A 353 13.20 -17.24 -21.74
CA LYS A 353 14.52 -16.60 -21.94
C LYS A 353 14.46 -15.07 -21.84
N ASN A 354 13.36 -14.48 -22.30
CA ASN A 354 13.16 -13.03 -22.35
C ASN A 354 12.50 -12.47 -21.08
N LYS A 355 11.83 -13.30 -20.27
CA LYS A 355 11.18 -12.90 -19.00
C LYS A 355 12.06 -12.03 -18.11
N GLY A 356 13.33 -12.41 -17.92
CA GLY A 356 14.26 -11.62 -17.10
C GLY A 356 14.62 -10.26 -17.71
N LYS A 357 14.70 -10.16 -19.04
CA LYS A 357 14.96 -8.89 -19.73
C LYS A 357 13.73 -7.98 -19.63
N MET A 358 12.55 -8.53 -19.87
CA MET A 358 11.28 -7.80 -19.80
C MET A 358 10.96 -7.35 -18.39
N SER A 359 11.16 -8.20 -17.37
CA SER A 359 10.97 -7.84 -15.97
C SER A 359 11.84 -6.64 -15.57
N ARG A 360 13.11 -6.59 -16.00
CA ARG A 360 13.99 -5.44 -15.75
C ARG A 360 13.50 -4.16 -16.43
N MET A 361 13.07 -4.25 -17.69
CA MET A 361 12.55 -3.09 -18.43
C MET A 361 11.23 -2.59 -17.85
N LEU A 362 10.33 -3.50 -17.48
CA LEU A 362 9.06 -3.19 -16.84
C LEU A 362 9.29 -2.54 -15.47
N ALA A 363 10.17 -3.10 -14.62
CA ALA A 363 10.47 -2.51 -13.31
C ALA A 363 11.07 -1.10 -13.42
N ALA A 364 11.90 -0.84 -14.44
CA ALA A 364 12.43 0.49 -14.71
C ALA A 364 11.33 1.50 -15.07
N LYS A 365 10.38 1.10 -15.93
CA LYS A 365 9.25 1.96 -16.31
C LYS A 365 8.20 2.09 -15.21
N ALA A 366 7.93 1.03 -14.47
CA ALA A 366 7.05 1.03 -13.32
C ALA A 366 7.58 1.96 -12.22
N SER A 367 8.88 1.91 -11.88
CA SER A 367 9.48 2.81 -10.88
C SER A 367 9.37 4.29 -11.29
N LEU A 368 9.50 4.61 -12.58
CA LEU A 368 9.27 5.97 -13.08
C LEU A 368 7.79 6.38 -12.97
N ALA A 369 6.87 5.50 -13.38
CA ALA A 369 5.44 5.73 -13.29
C ALA A 369 4.99 5.93 -11.83
N THR A 370 5.47 5.10 -10.90
CA THR A 370 5.16 5.25 -9.47
C THR A 370 5.62 6.60 -8.92
N ARG A 371 6.78 7.12 -9.36
CA ARG A 371 7.24 8.44 -8.92
C ARG A 371 6.37 9.57 -9.45
N ILE A 372 5.90 9.46 -10.69
CA ILE A 372 4.97 10.43 -11.27
C ILE A 372 3.62 10.33 -10.57
N ASP A 373 3.11 9.13 -10.32
CA ASP A 373 1.83 8.95 -9.60
C ASP A 373 1.90 9.45 -8.15
N ALA A 374 3.06 9.30 -7.48
CA ALA A 374 3.21 9.70 -6.07
C ALA A 374 3.54 11.19 -5.87
N LEU A 375 4.30 11.80 -6.80
CA LEU A 375 4.84 13.16 -6.65
C LEU A 375 4.30 14.14 -7.71
N GLY A 376 3.62 13.64 -8.73
CA GLY A 376 3.02 14.46 -9.78
C GLY A 376 1.74 15.13 -9.29
N GLU A 377 1.52 16.36 -9.74
CA GLU A 377 0.29 17.11 -9.47
C GLU A 377 -0.84 16.72 -10.43
N ASP A 378 -0.50 16.12 -11.58
CA ASP A 378 -1.42 15.72 -12.64
C ASP A 378 -1.74 14.22 -12.59
N GLY A 379 -3.01 13.86 -12.36
CA GLY A 379 -3.50 12.47 -12.32
C GLY A 379 -3.76 11.84 -13.70
N SER A 380 -2.97 12.16 -14.73
CA SER A 380 -3.16 11.62 -16.09
C SER A 380 -2.58 10.20 -16.23
N PHE A 381 -3.14 9.41 -17.16
CA PHE A 381 -2.68 8.03 -17.45
C PHE A 381 -1.82 7.92 -18.72
N ASP A 382 -1.56 9.05 -19.39
CA ASP A 382 -0.91 9.10 -20.71
C ASP A 382 0.52 8.56 -20.67
N PHE A 383 1.25 8.86 -19.59
CA PHE A 383 2.62 8.40 -19.40
C PHE A 383 2.70 6.86 -19.32
N GLY A 384 1.79 6.26 -18.56
CA GLY A 384 1.67 4.81 -18.45
C GLY A 384 1.34 4.16 -19.79
N ALA A 385 0.42 4.73 -20.56
CA ALA A 385 0.04 4.23 -21.87
C ALA A 385 1.19 4.29 -22.90
N GLU A 386 1.92 5.41 -22.96
CA GLU A 386 3.06 5.58 -23.86
C GLU A 386 4.16 4.56 -23.54
N HIS A 387 4.47 4.37 -22.26
CA HIS A 387 5.49 3.42 -21.82
C HIS A 387 5.06 1.97 -21.99
N LYS A 388 3.77 1.66 -21.85
CA LYS A 388 3.22 0.34 -22.18
C LYS A 388 3.43 0.02 -23.66
N ALA A 389 3.06 0.93 -24.56
CA ALA A 389 3.26 0.75 -26.00
C ALA A 389 4.75 0.56 -26.38
N LYS A 390 5.65 1.30 -25.73
CA LYS A 390 7.11 1.12 -25.89
C LYS A 390 7.60 -0.24 -25.40
N LEU A 391 7.06 -0.76 -24.29
CA LEU A 391 7.41 -2.09 -23.79
C LEU A 391 6.83 -3.20 -24.66
N GLU A 392 5.61 -3.07 -25.15
CA GLU A 392 4.98 -4.03 -26.06
C GLU A 392 5.72 -4.12 -27.40
N SER A 393 6.09 -2.98 -28.00
CA SER A 393 6.89 -2.99 -29.24
C SER A 393 8.26 -3.64 -29.01
N ARG A 394 8.89 -3.37 -27.86
CA ARG A 394 10.15 -4.02 -27.50
C ARG A 394 10.00 -5.52 -27.27
N LEU A 395 8.91 -5.95 -26.64
CA LEU A 395 8.59 -7.36 -26.43
C LEU A 395 8.47 -8.07 -27.78
N ARG A 396 7.73 -7.50 -28.73
CA ARG A 396 7.60 -8.04 -30.10
C ARG A 396 8.98 -8.21 -30.75
N ILE A 397 9.84 -7.19 -30.70
CA ILE A 397 11.21 -7.27 -31.24
C ILE A 397 12.06 -8.38 -30.56
N LEU A 398 11.87 -8.60 -29.26
CA LEU A 398 12.60 -9.62 -28.51
C LEU A 398 12.09 -11.05 -28.78
N GLU A 399 10.79 -11.21 -29.00
CA GLU A 399 10.14 -12.49 -29.35
C GLU A 399 10.36 -12.86 -30.82
N GLU A 400 10.33 -11.89 -31.73
CA GLU A 400 10.74 -12.04 -33.14
C GLU A 400 12.21 -12.46 -33.29
N GLY A 401 12.98 -12.42 -32.19
CA GLY A 401 14.34 -12.91 -32.00
C GLY A 401 15.03 -13.46 -33.24
N ASN A 402 15.98 -12.71 -33.79
CA ASN A 402 17.00 -13.24 -34.70
C ASN A 402 16.50 -14.01 -35.95
N LEU A 403 15.28 -13.77 -36.46
CA LEU A 403 14.98 -14.09 -37.87
C LEU A 403 15.79 -13.24 -38.87
N ARG A 404 16.56 -12.25 -38.38
CA ARG A 404 17.67 -11.62 -39.11
C ARG A 404 19.03 -12.26 -38.79
N ARG A 405 19.11 -13.59 -38.65
CA ARG A 405 20.27 -14.23 -39.28
C ARG A 405 20.02 -14.02 -40.76
N ILE A 406 20.77 -13.12 -41.39
CA ILE A 406 20.82 -12.95 -42.85
C ILE A 406 21.00 -14.35 -43.45
N SER A 407 19.89 -14.99 -43.79
CA SER A 407 19.84 -16.22 -44.57
C SER A 407 19.93 -15.75 -46.01
N GLY A 408 21.14 -15.81 -46.55
CA GLY A 408 21.41 -15.32 -47.89
C GLY A 408 22.76 -14.65 -47.94
N THR A 409 23.76 -15.41 -48.40
CA THR A 409 24.67 -15.00 -49.50
C THR A 409 25.41 -13.65 -49.43
N GLY A 410 25.36 -12.89 -48.33
CA GLY A 410 26.07 -11.61 -48.14
C GLY A 410 27.39 -11.72 -47.36
N LYS A 411 27.64 -12.84 -46.67
CA LYS A 411 28.94 -13.13 -46.02
C LYS A 411 29.97 -13.78 -46.95
N ALA A 412 29.59 -14.08 -48.20
CA ALA A 412 30.50 -14.70 -49.18
C ALA A 412 31.33 -13.68 -49.98
N LYS A 413 31.09 -12.37 -49.85
CA LYS A 413 31.87 -11.33 -50.54
C LYS A 413 32.17 -10.14 -49.63
N ALA A 414 33.12 -10.34 -48.72
CA ALA A 414 34.04 -9.31 -48.24
C ALA A 414 35.06 -9.96 -47.27
N LYS A 415 35.94 -10.82 -47.78
CA LYS A 415 37.24 -10.97 -47.13
C LYS A 415 38.00 -9.69 -47.44
N PHE A 416 38.03 -8.75 -46.49
CA PHE A 416 38.96 -7.63 -46.58
C PHE A 416 40.37 -8.20 -46.50
N GLU A 417 41.12 -8.16 -47.61
CA GLU A 417 42.55 -8.45 -47.58
C GLU A 417 43.25 -7.39 -46.72
N LYS A 418 44.15 -7.81 -45.83
CA LYS A 418 44.91 -6.89 -44.98
C LYS A 418 45.83 -6.05 -45.87
N TYR A 419 45.57 -4.75 -45.91
CA TYR A 419 46.43 -3.78 -46.60
C TYR A 419 47.79 -3.70 -45.91
N HIS A 420 48.83 -4.32 -46.49
CA HIS A 420 50.20 -4.18 -46.02
C HIS A 420 50.85 -2.97 -46.69
N THR A 421 51.08 -1.90 -45.93
CA THR A 421 51.89 -0.76 -46.39
C THR A 421 53.36 -1.20 -46.42
N LYS A 422 53.96 -1.30 -47.61
CA LYS A 422 55.43 -1.45 -47.73
C LYS A 422 56.07 -0.15 -47.25
N ARG A 423 56.64 -0.16 -46.04
CA ARG A 423 57.53 0.91 -45.56
C ARG A 423 58.95 0.36 -45.68
N GLU A 424 59.73 0.90 -46.61
CA GLU A 424 61.17 0.69 -46.63
C GLU A 424 61.80 1.59 -45.56
N TYR A 425 62.45 1.01 -44.57
CA TYR A 425 63.21 1.73 -43.56
C TYR A 425 64.70 1.47 -43.80
N MET A 426 65.46 2.53 -44.09
CA MET A 426 66.92 2.48 -44.14
C MET A 426 67.44 2.35 -42.70
N GLN A 427 68.08 1.23 -42.40
CA GLN A 427 68.71 0.97 -41.10
C GLN A 427 70.20 1.31 -41.19
N TYR A 428 70.71 2.06 -40.20
CA TYR A 428 72.12 2.45 -40.13
C TYR A 428 73.01 1.21 -39.90
N PRO A 429 74.04 0.97 -40.72
CA PRO A 429 74.93 -0.18 -40.53
C PRO A 429 75.86 0.08 -39.34
N THR A 430 75.52 -0.52 -38.18
CA THR A 430 76.32 -0.48 -36.94
C THR A 430 77.73 -1.07 -37.10
N ALA A 431 77.98 -1.83 -38.17
CA ALA A 431 79.30 -2.35 -38.53
C ALA A 431 80.31 -1.25 -38.92
N ALA A 432 79.85 -0.05 -39.28
CA ALA A 432 80.73 1.07 -39.63
C ALA A 432 81.29 1.82 -38.40
N ASP A 433 80.79 1.52 -37.20
CA ASP A 433 81.09 2.27 -35.96
C ASP A 433 82.05 1.54 -35.01
N THR A 434 82.69 0.46 -35.48
CA THR A 434 83.66 -0.31 -34.66
C THR A 434 85.10 -0.01 -35.08
N THR A 435 85.85 0.65 -34.19
CA THR A 435 87.27 1.04 -34.36
C THR A 435 88.28 0.00 -33.83
N LEU A 436 87.86 -1.24 -33.62
CA LEU A 436 88.75 -2.33 -33.18
C LEU A 436 89.11 -3.27 -34.34
N PRO A 437 90.40 -3.58 -34.56
CA PRO A 437 90.83 -4.43 -35.66
C PRO A 437 90.36 -5.87 -35.46
N SER A 438 89.60 -6.38 -36.43
CA SER A 438 89.02 -7.72 -36.44
C SER A 438 90.10 -8.81 -36.53
N GLY A 439 90.52 -9.34 -35.38
CA GLY A 439 91.27 -10.58 -35.29
C GLY A 439 90.37 -11.78 -35.61
N LYS A 440 90.46 -12.28 -36.85
CA LYS A 440 89.76 -13.50 -37.29
C LYS A 440 90.27 -14.73 -36.54
N ARG A 441 89.36 -15.49 -35.93
CA ARG A 441 89.26 -16.98 -35.85
C ARG A 441 88.36 -17.32 -34.64
N ARG A 442 87.36 -18.20 -34.68
CA ARG A 442 86.81 -19.14 -35.67
C ARG A 442 85.30 -19.19 -35.43
N HIS A 443 84.57 -19.48 -36.51
CA HIS A 443 83.13 -19.57 -36.65
C HIS A 443 82.43 -20.44 -35.59
N SER A 444 81.45 -19.86 -34.90
CA SER A 444 80.26 -20.54 -34.37
C SER A 444 79.25 -19.47 -33.99
N GLU A 445 78.31 -19.20 -34.89
CA GLU A 445 77.23 -18.25 -34.68
C GLU A 445 76.32 -18.73 -33.56
N ILE A 446 76.16 -17.85 -32.59
CA ILE A 446 75.30 -17.96 -31.43
C ILE A 446 73.94 -17.39 -31.82
N GLU A 447 72.95 -18.28 -31.86
CA GLU A 447 71.63 -18.14 -31.25
C GLU A 447 70.71 -16.99 -31.70
N ASP A 448 69.73 -17.33 -32.54
CA ASP A 448 68.34 -17.00 -32.19
C ASP A 448 67.82 -18.08 -31.22
N LYS A 449 68.19 -17.92 -29.95
CA LYS A 449 67.61 -18.72 -28.86
C LYS A 449 66.17 -18.28 -28.65
N LYS A 450 65.25 -19.15 -29.05
CA LYS A 450 64.44 -19.92 -28.09
C LYS A 450 63.81 -21.10 -28.81
N PRO A 451 64.28 -22.32 -28.51
CA PRO A 451 63.32 -23.37 -28.21
C PRO A 451 63.71 -24.23 -26.99
N LEU A 452 62.75 -25.08 -26.60
CA LEU A 452 62.76 -26.19 -25.62
C LEU A 452 62.49 -25.77 -24.16
N ILE A 453 61.39 -26.15 -23.48
CA ILE A 453 60.60 -27.40 -23.37
C ILE A 453 61.39 -28.57 -22.76
N GLU A 454 60.94 -28.92 -21.56
CA GLU A 454 60.96 -30.21 -20.86
C GLU A 454 62.26 -30.80 -20.29
N ASP A 455 62.13 -31.23 -19.03
CA ASP A 455 62.62 -32.47 -18.45
C ASP A 455 61.64 -32.80 -17.29
N ILE A 456 61.05 -33.96 -17.03
CA ILE A 456 61.18 -35.36 -17.49
C ILE A 456 59.88 -36.11 -17.08
N THR A 457 59.56 -37.19 -17.81
CA THR A 457 58.65 -38.34 -17.55
C THR A 457 57.35 -38.46 -18.36
N LYS A 458 57.51 -39.23 -19.45
CA LYS A 458 56.51 -40.03 -20.17
C LYS A 458 56.19 -41.31 -19.38
N LEU A 459 55.00 -41.87 -19.59
CA LEU A 459 54.81 -43.19 -20.20
C LEU A 459 53.38 -43.31 -20.79
N ASP A 460 53.35 -43.80 -22.04
CA ASP A 460 52.31 -44.58 -22.74
C ASP A 460 51.26 -43.90 -23.64
N GLU A 461 51.75 -43.54 -24.84
CA GLU A 461 51.45 -44.04 -26.20
C GLU A 461 50.04 -44.54 -26.64
N GLU A 462 49.61 -43.97 -27.78
CA GLU A 462 48.97 -44.48 -29.02
C GLU A 462 48.09 -45.77 -29.02
N ILE A 463 46.97 -45.84 -29.76
CA ILE A 463 46.93 -46.21 -31.20
C ILE A 463 45.59 -45.82 -31.90
N GLN A 464 45.71 -45.54 -33.19
CA GLN A 464 44.73 -45.14 -34.22
C GLN A 464 43.58 -46.15 -34.53
N LYS A 465 42.41 -45.65 -34.99
CA LYS A 465 41.76 -46.01 -36.29
C LYS A 465 40.43 -45.27 -36.60
N LYS A 466 40.16 -45.17 -37.91
CA LYS A 466 39.08 -44.48 -38.63
C LYS A 466 37.81 -45.34 -38.88
N LYS A 467 36.69 -44.63 -39.13
CA LYS A 467 35.53 -44.88 -40.07
C LYS A 467 34.20 -45.52 -39.57
N LYS A 468 33.16 -44.66 -39.61
CA LYS A 468 31.71 -44.78 -39.90
C LYS A 468 31.10 -46.11 -40.42
N LYS A 469 29.90 -46.46 -39.92
CA LYS A 469 28.66 -46.75 -40.70
C LYS A 469 27.38 -46.77 -39.81
N LYS A 470 26.23 -46.50 -40.45
CA LYS A 470 24.82 -46.41 -39.97
C LYS A 470 24.13 -47.78 -39.89
N GLU A 471 23.05 -47.88 -39.09
CA GLU A 471 21.66 -48.41 -39.34
C GLU A 471 21.02 -48.92 -38.01
N MET A 472 19.84 -48.40 -37.61
CA MET A 472 18.48 -49.04 -37.59
C MET A 472 18.41 -50.31 -36.69
N SER A 473 17.44 -50.59 -35.81
CA SER A 473 15.98 -50.37 -35.71
C SER A 473 15.48 -50.89 -34.34
N ASP A 474 14.26 -50.49 -33.91
CA ASP A 474 13.14 -51.23 -33.25
C ASP A 474 13.44 -52.27 -32.13
N ASP A 475 12.65 -52.54 -31.10
CA ASP A 475 11.26 -52.26 -30.72
C ASP A 475 11.04 -52.83 -29.28
N THR A 476 9.85 -52.54 -28.69
CA THR A 476 9.12 -53.32 -27.66
C THR A 476 9.68 -53.42 -26.23
N GLU A 477 9.05 -52.85 -25.20
CA GLU A 477 7.78 -53.20 -24.50
C GLU A 477 7.99 -54.10 -23.26
N ASP A 478 7.03 -53.99 -22.33
CA ASP A 478 6.76 -54.72 -21.06
C ASP A 478 7.20 -53.98 -19.78
N SER A 479 6.34 -53.27 -19.03
CA SER A 479 5.04 -53.57 -18.39
C SER A 479 5.12 -54.26 -17.02
N ILE A 480 4.73 -53.49 -15.98
CA ILE A 480 3.84 -53.82 -14.83
C ILE A 480 4.26 -54.93 -13.84
N THR A 481 4.43 -54.55 -12.56
CA THR A 481 3.70 -55.02 -11.32
C THR A 481 4.45 -54.51 -10.08
N GLN A 482 3.93 -53.58 -9.27
CA GLN A 482 3.04 -53.72 -8.09
C GLN A 482 3.52 -54.68 -6.98
N GLN A 483 3.81 -54.12 -5.80
CA GLN A 483 3.56 -54.61 -4.41
C GLN A 483 3.97 -53.47 -3.45
N ILE A 484 3.06 -52.63 -2.95
CA ILE A 484 2.30 -52.73 -1.67
C ILE A 484 3.18 -53.09 -0.46
N ILE A 485 3.38 -52.14 0.46
CA ILE A 485 3.04 -52.17 1.91
C ILE A 485 3.29 -50.76 2.50
N GLN A 486 2.40 -50.37 3.41
CA GLN A 486 2.17 -49.06 4.01
C GLN A 486 2.88 -48.93 5.40
N PRO A 487 2.66 -47.88 6.21
CA PRO A 487 3.69 -47.04 6.84
C PRO A 487 4.02 -47.38 8.30
N GLU A 488 5.13 -46.83 8.83
CA GLU A 488 5.38 -46.77 10.29
C GLU A 488 5.90 -45.42 10.75
N GLU A 489 5.59 -45.16 12.01
CA GLU A 489 5.32 -43.90 12.69
C GLU A 489 6.54 -43.09 13.14
N GLU A 490 6.27 -41.80 13.38
CA GLU A 490 7.09 -40.87 14.15
C GLU A 490 7.34 -41.38 15.58
N THR A 491 8.61 -41.55 15.96
CA THR A 491 9.03 -41.31 17.34
C THR A 491 10.44 -40.70 17.37
N THR A 492 10.54 -39.48 17.89
CA THR A 492 11.81 -38.89 18.34
C THR A 492 12.26 -39.53 19.65
N PRO A 493 13.58 -39.73 19.86
CA PRO A 493 14.15 -39.32 21.14
C PRO A 493 15.49 -38.57 21.03
N ILE A 494 15.81 -37.93 22.15
CA ILE A 494 16.70 -36.79 22.38
C ILE A 494 18.14 -37.20 22.80
N LEU A 495 19.12 -36.46 22.25
CA LEU A 495 20.49 -36.06 22.71
C LEU A 495 21.52 -37.08 23.26
N LYS A 496 22.75 -37.01 22.71
CA LYS A 496 24.02 -36.90 23.49
C LYS A 496 25.02 -35.92 22.86
N LYS A 497 25.45 -34.93 23.68
CA LYS A 497 26.49 -33.91 23.43
C LYS A 497 27.92 -34.50 23.47
N LYS A 498 28.83 -33.98 22.64
CA LYS A 498 30.29 -33.88 22.93
C LYS A 498 30.81 -32.49 22.54
N LYS A 499 31.38 -31.76 23.53
CA LYS A 499 32.12 -30.50 23.39
C LYS A 499 33.62 -30.78 23.18
N LYS A 500 34.32 -29.96 22.37
CA LYS A 500 35.73 -29.51 22.53
C LYS A 500 35.96 -28.32 21.58
N LYS A 501 36.03 -27.09 22.12
CA LYS A 501 37.23 -26.26 22.41
C LYS A 501 37.89 -25.64 21.16
N ILE A 502 37.74 -24.31 20.99
CA ILE A 502 38.67 -23.46 20.23
C ILE A 502 39.03 -22.25 21.09
N LYS A 503 40.32 -21.92 21.08
CA LYS A 503 41.02 -20.90 21.86
C LYS A 503 40.87 -19.49 21.26
N VAL A 504 41.09 -18.55 22.16
CA VAL A 504 41.17 -17.08 22.06
C VAL A 504 42.33 -16.61 21.18
N GLU A 505 42.15 -15.49 20.48
CA GLU A 505 43.17 -14.46 20.29
C GLU A 505 42.50 -13.08 20.15
N GLU A 506 42.87 -12.17 21.05
CA GLU A 506 42.56 -10.74 21.06
C GLU A 506 43.57 -9.99 20.19
N THR A 507 43.15 -8.89 19.56
CA THR A 507 44.01 -7.68 19.45
C THR A 507 43.14 -6.43 19.43
N VAL A 508 43.68 -5.44 20.15
CA VAL A 508 43.10 -4.19 20.64
C VAL A 508 43.32 -3.06 19.63
N GLY A 509 42.40 -2.09 19.59
CA GLY A 509 42.55 -0.82 18.89
C GLY A 509 41.43 0.15 19.26
N ASP A 510 41.79 1.11 20.11
CA ASP A 510 40.98 1.94 21.00
C ASP A 510 40.56 3.30 20.38
N ASN A 511 39.73 4.04 21.13
CA ASN A 511 39.41 5.48 21.12
C ASN A 511 38.08 5.92 20.45
N THR A 512 36.98 6.07 21.20
CA THR A 512 36.52 7.22 22.07
C THR A 512 35.88 8.34 21.24
N GLU A 513 34.71 8.94 21.50
CA GLU A 513 33.73 9.12 22.59
C GLU A 513 32.39 9.49 21.90
N GLY A 514 31.16 9.44 22.42
CA GLY A 514 30.59 9.11 23.73
C GLY A 514 29.08 9.40 23.63
N SER A 515 28.22 8.42 23.94
CA SER A 515 26.80 8.64 24.23
C SER A 515 26.41 7.76 25.42
N ILE A 516 25.79 8.41 26.40
CA ILE A 516 25.50 7.88 27.73
C ILE A 516 24.37 6.84 27.65
N LYS A 517 24.68 5.66 28.19
CA LYS A 517 23.82 4.52 28.47
C LYS A 517 22.94 4.78 29.71
N VAL A 518 21.78 4.12 29.76
CA VAL A 518 21.41 3.31 30.93
C VAL A 518 20.91 1.94 30.45
N GLU A 519 21.74 0.94 30.72
CA GLU A 519 21.56 -0.51 30.66
C GLU A 519 20.51 -0.99 31.71
N LYS A 520 19.95 -2.20 31.72
CA LYS A 520 20.58 -3.52 31.75
C LYS A 520 19.48 -4.60 31.62
N GLU A 521 19.60 -5.51 30.65
CA GLU A 521 20.07 -6.90 30.77
C GLU A 521 19.07 -7.91 31.35
N GLU A 522 18.70 -8.83 30.48
CA GLU A 522 18.19 -10.17 30.76
C GLU A 522 19.32 -11.07 31.32
N LYS A 523 18.98 -11.97 32.25
CA LYS A 523 19.02 -13.43 31.99
C LYS A 523 18.50 -14.28 33.16
N ALA A 524 17.84 -15.36 32.76
CA ALA A 524 17.34 -16.50 33.55
C ALA A 524 18.44 -17.19 34.38
N VAL A 525 18.12 -17.97 35.44
CA VAL A 525 17.84 -19.43 35.34
C VAL A 525 17.37 -20.02 36.70
N GLU A 526 16.38 -20.93 36.59
CA GLU A 526 16.02 -22.12 37.42
C GLU A 526 15.60 -22.08 38.91
N ILE A 527 14.78 -23.09 39.20
CA ILE A 527 13.91 -23.36 40.34
C ILE A 527 14.67 -24.02 41.51
N GLY A 528 14.34 -23.64 42.75
CA GLY A 528 14.70 -24.39 43.96
C GLY A 528 14.09 -23.81 45.25
N SER A 529 13.04 -24.47 45.73
CA SER A 529 12.54 -24.57 47.12
C SER A 529 12.16 -23.32 47.95
N GLU A 530 10.87 -23.31 48.32
CA GLU A 530 10.30 -22.89 49.62
C GLU A 530 10.26 -21.39 49.99
N ALA A 531 9.03 -20.85 49.94
CA ALA A 531 8.33 -20.12 51.02
C ALA A 531 7.49 -18.91 50.53
N SER A 532 6.25 -18.89 51.01
CA SER A 532 5.32 -17.74 51.18
C SER A 532 4.39 -17.32 50.00
N GLY A 533 3.24 -18.01 49.94
CA GLY A 533 2.13 -17.79 49.01
C GLY A 533 1.17 -16.64 49.37
N GLU A 534 1.67 -15.43 49.63
CA GLU A 534 0.80 -14.29 50.01
C GLU A 534 0.68 -13.16 48.96
N GLN A 535 1.54 -13.14 47.94
CA GLN A 535 1.51 -12.08 46.92
C GLN A 535 0.68 -12.41 45.66
N ILE A 536 0.28 -13.67 45.46
CA ILE A 536 -0.51 -14.09 44.29
C ILE A 536 -2.02 -13.83 44.47
N LYS A 537 -2.54 -13.83 45.71
CA LYS A 537 -3.97 -13.57 45.99
C LYS A 537 -4.37 -12.09 45.81
N LYS A 538 -3.44 -11.13 45.99
CA LYS A 538 -3.73 -9.70 45.80
C LYS A 538 -3.74 -9.27 44.32
N LYS A 539 -3.02 -9.95 43.44
CA LYS A 539 -3.05 -9.67 41.98
C LYS A 539 -4.28 -10.28 41.28
N LYS A 540 -4.77 -11.45 41.70
CA LYS A 540 -6.03 -12.02 41.16
C LYS A 540 -7.27 -11.21 41.58
N LYS A 541 -7.38 -10.83 42.86
CA LYS A 541 -8.51 -9.99 43.34
C LYS A 541 -8.61 -8.61 42.69
N LYS A 542 -7.52 -8.06 42.15
CA LYS A 542 -7.52 -6.76 41.44
C LYS A 542 -7.96 -6.88 39.98
N LYS A 543 -7.72 -8.03 39.34
CA LYS A 543 -8.15 -8.33 37.97
C LYS A 543 -9.65 -8.66 37.93
N ASP A 544 -10.12 -9.48 38.87
CA ASP A 544 -11.54 -9.86 38.95
C ASP A 544 -12.45 -8.65 39.29
N LYS A 545 -11.97 -7.70 40.11
CA LYS A 545 -12.68 -6.43 40.39
C LYS A 545 -12.72 -5.47 39.20
N GLN A 546 -11.79 -5.58 38.25
CA GLN A 546 -11.79 -4.76 37.04
C GLN A 546 -12.73 -5.36 35.98
N GLU A 547 -12.80 -6.68 35.86
CA GLU A 547 -13.75 -7.34 34.96
C GLU A 547 -15.21 -7.23 35.43
N LEU A 548 -15.47 -7.24 36.75
CA LEU A 548 -16.82 -7.02 37.29
C LEU A 548 -17.34 -5.60 37.06
N LYS A 549 -16.47 -4.57 37.18
CA LYS A 549 -16.85 -3.18 36.89
C LYS A 549 -17.14 -2.91 35.42
N ILE A 550 -16.39 -3.56 34.52
CA ILE A 550 -16.63 -3.46 33.07
C ILE A 550 -17.94 -4.16 32.71
N LYS A 551 -18.32 -5.24 33.40
CA LYS A 551 -19.62 -5.91 33.19
C LYS A 551 -20.80 -5.11 33.74
N GLU A 552 -20.65 -4.45 34.89
CA GLU A 552 -21.67 -3.54 35.44
C GLU A 552 -21.86 -2.30 34.55
N GLU A 553 -20.77 -1.71 34.01
CA GLU A 553 -20.86 -0.60 33.04
C GLU A 553 -21.50 -1.02 31.70
N PHE A 554 -21.31 -2.27 31.25
CA PHE A 554 -21.97 -2.78 30.05
C PHE A 554 -23.47 -3.06 30.27
N GLN A 555 -23.88 -3.48 31.48
CA GLN A 555 -25.29 -3.67 31.82
C GLN A 555 -26.06 -2.35 31.99
N GLU A 556 -25.43 -1.30 32.53
CA GLU A 556 -26.06 0.04 32.59
C GLU A 556 -26.23 0.70 31.21
N ILE A 557 -25.41 0.31 30.22
CA ILE A 557 -25.51 0.80 28.84
C ILE A 557 -26.59 0.04 28.05
N GLU A 558 -26.85 -1.24 28.36
CA GLU A 558 -27.95 -2.00 27.75
C GLU A 558 -29.33 -1.61 28.30
N GLU A 559 -29.45 -1.20 29.56
CA GLU A 559 -30.73 -0.76 30.13
C GLU A 559 -31.16 0.68 29.72
N THR A 560 -30.26 1.47 29.13
CA THR A 560 -30.55 2.86 28.72
C THR A 560 -30.91 3.02 27.24
N VAL A 561 -30.92 1.93 26.45
CA VAL A 561 -31.26 1.95 25.02
C VAL A 561 -32.32 0.91 24.68
N VAL A 562 -33.54 1.15 25.15
CA VAL A 562 -34.77 0.59 24.56
C VAL A 562 -35.63 1.76 24.10
N PRO A 563 -35.80 2.00 22.78
CA PRO A 563 -36.80 2.94 22.29
C PRO A 563 -38.17 2.26 22.23
N ASP A 564 -39.17 2.88 22.85
CA ASP A 564 -40.59 2.52 22.82
C ASP A 564 -41.10 2.24 21.38
N GLU A 565 -41.58 1.02 21.16
CA GLU A 565 -42.14 0.56 19.86
C GLU A 565 -43.55 1.11 19.54
N GLU A 566 -44.19 1.88 20.43
CA GLU A 566 -45.57 2.36 20.18
C GLU A 566 -45.67 3.64 19.32
N ASN A 567 -44.57 4.36 19.09
CA ASN A 567 -44.60 5.63 18.35
C ASN A 567 -44.24 5.50 16.86
N THR A 568 -43.67 4.38 16.42
CA THR A 568 -43.30 4.15 15.01
C THR A 568 -44.50 3.73 14.16
N GLU A 569 -45.48 3.01 14.73
CA GLU A 569 -46.68 2.60 13.99
C GLU A 569 -47.63 3.78 13.67
N LYS A 570 -47.75 4.75 14.57
CA LYS A 570 -48.59 5.95 14.34
C LYS A 570 -48.05 6.82 13.19
N VAL A 571 -46.73 6.98 13.09
CA VAL A 571 -46.09 7.79 12.04
C VAL A 571 -46.15 7.12 10.66
N ILE A 572 -46.13 5.78 10.61
CA ILE A 572 -46.27 5.02 9.35
C ILE A 572 -47.73 5.04 8.87
N SER A 573 -48.70 5.02 9.80
CA SER A 573 -50.13 5.11 9.47
C SER A 573 -50.54 6.48 8.88
N GLU A 574 -49.96 7.58 9.37
CA GLU A 574 -50.21 8.93 8.83
C GLU A 574 -49.56 9.16 7.47
N LYS A 575 -48.35 8.61 7.24
CA LYS A 575 -47.69 8.67 5.92
C LYS A 575 -48.43 7.86 4.86
N ARG A 576 -49.06 6.73 5.22
CA ARG A 576 -49.90 5.95 4.31
C ARG A 576 -51.24 6.65 3.98
N LYS A 577 -51.86 7.35 4.93
CA LYS A 577 -53.07 8.17 4.68
C LYS A 577 -52.79 9.39 3.78
N LYS A 578 -51.63 10.05 3.91
CA LYS A 578 -51.24 11.16 3.02
C LYS A 578 -50.89 10.72 1.59
N LYS A 579 -50.39 9.50 1.39
CA LYS A 579 -50.12 8.95 0.04
C LYS A 579 -51.40 8.54 -0.70
N LYS A 580 -52.42 8.01 -0.01
CA LYS A 580 -53.72 7.66 -0.63
C LYS A 580 -54.57 8.88 -1.02
N LYS A 581 -54.44 10.00 -0.32
CA LYS A 581 -55.15 11.25 -0.70
C LYS A 581 -54.55 11.96 -1.91
N LYS A 582 -53.29 11.68 -2.27
CA LYS A 582 -52.60 12.31 -3.41
C LYS A 582 -52.79 11.56 -4.74
N SER A 583 -53.36 10.35 -4.71
CA SER A 583 -53.60 9.51 -5.89
C SER A 583 -55.09 9.45 -6.29
N GLN A 584 -55.93 10.33 -5.74
CA GLN A 584 -57.35 10.45 -6.10
C GLN A 584 -57.72 11.84 -6.65
N ASP A 585 -56.76 12.76 -6.74
CA ASP A 585 -56.92 14.11 -7.29
C ASP A 585 -55.96 14.39 -8.47
N GLU A 586 -55.51 13.34 -9.17
CA GLU A 586 -54.84 13.42 -10.49
C GLU A 586 -55.58 12.57 -11.53
#